data_AF-K2AGY1-F1
#
_entry.id   AF-K2AGY1-F1
#
_cell.length_a   1.000
_cell.length_b   1.000
_cell.length_c   1.000
_cell.angle_alpha   90.00
_cell.angle_beta   90.00
_cell.angle_gamma   90.00
#
_symmetry.space_group_name_H-M   'P 1'
#
loop_
_entity.id
_entity.type
_entity.pdbx_description
1 polymer ?
#
loop_
_entity_poly.entity_id
_entity_poly.type
_entity_poly.pdbx_seq_one_letter_code
_entity_poly.pdbx_strand_id
1 'polypeptide(L)'
;MLNDSPIETLMDQVHDAILTANFSALATLSPALEAALEALPTDNPPTALARLRQKAERNAACAQAAGRGVRAAIRRLDEVQQNASGLMTYDADGNRARRNALTELTRRL
;
A
#
# COMPACT_ATOMS: atom_id res chain seq x y z
N MET A 1 -4.49 4.82 -34.27
CA MET A 1 -3.95 5.96 -33.49
C MET A 1 -4.80 6.10 -32.25
N LEU A 2 -4.24 5.77 -31.09
CA LEU A 2 -4.90 5.93 -29.78
C LEU A 2 -4.96 7.43 -29.49
N ASN A 3 -6.12 8.05 -29.68
CA ASN A 3 -6.39 9.33 -29.03
C ASN A 3 -6.82 9.02 -27.59
N ASP A 4 -5.85 8.67 -26.75
CA ASP A 4 -6.11 8.54 -25.31
C ASP A 4 -6.36 9.95 -24.77
N SER A 5 -7.55 10.13 -24.20
CA SER A 5 -7.90 11.35 -23.48
C SER A 5 -6.94 11.54 -22.31
N PRO A 6 -6.60 12.78 -21.90
CA PRO A 6 -5.70 13.03 -20.76
C PRO A 6 -6.13 12.29 -19.49
N ILE A 7 -7.43 12.09 -19.27
CA ILE A 7 -7.94 11.30 -18.16
C ILE A 7 -7.63 9.79 -18.30
N GLU A 8 -7.64 9.24 -19.51
CA GLU A 8 -7.28 7.83 -19.75
C GLU A 8 -5.80 7.59 -19.44
N THR A 9 -4.92 8.54 -19.78
CA THR A 9 -3.49 8.50 -19.41
C THR A 9 -3.29 8.60 -17.90
N LEU A 10 -3.99 9.49 -17.20
CA LEU A 10 -3.93 9.59 -15.74
C LEU A 10 -4.37 8.29 -15.07
N MET A 11 -5.41 7.63 -15.59
CA MET A 11 -5.84 6.32 -15.09
C MET A 11 -4.78 5.23 -15.31
N ASP A 12 -4.02 5.25 -16.40
CA ASP A 12 -2.91 4.31 -16.59
C ASP A 12 -1.74 4.61 -15.65
N GLN A 13 -1.40 5.88 -15.45
CA GLN A 13 -0.37 6.28 -14.49
C GLN A 13 -0.72 5.88 -13.05
N VAL A 14 -2.00 5.99 -12.66
CA VAL A 14 -2.48 5.50 -11.36
C VAL A 14 -2.31 3.98 -11.25
N HIS A 15 -2.61 3.23 -12.31
CA HIS A 15 -2.43 1.78 -12.31
C HIS A 15 -0.96 1.40 -12.08
N ASP A 16 -0.05 2.02 -12.83
CA ASP A 16 1.39 1.78 -12.72
C ASP A 16 1.93 2.17 -11.34
N ALA A 17 1.47 3.30 -10.79
CA ALA A 17 1.85 3.73 -9.46
C ALA A 17 1.37 2.76 -8.36
N ILE A 18 0.18 2.14 -8.51
CA ILE A 18 -0.28 1.08 -7.60
C ILE A 18 0.62 -0.16 -7.70
N LEU A 19 0.92 -0.61 -8.93
CA LEU A 19 1.74 -1.81 -9.16
C LEU A 19 3.17 -1.66 -8.64
N THR A 20 3.74 -0.47 -8.75
CA THR A 20 5.10 -0.15 -8.28
C THR A 20 5.15 0.33 -6.83
N ALA A 21 4.01 0.35 -6.13
CA ALA A 21 3.87 0.89 -4.78
C ALA A 21 4.40 2.32 -4.62
N ASN A 22 4.29 3.14 -5.67
CA ASN A 22 4.70 4.54 -5.64
C ASN A 22 3.61 5.44 -5.03
N PHE A 23 3.51 5.40 -3.71
CA PHE A 23 2.50 6.18 -2.97
C PHE A 23 2.67 7.70 -3.11
N SER A 24 3.91 8.16 -3.30
CA SER A 24 4.19 9.58 -3.55
C SER A 24 3.59 10.06 -4.87
N ALA A 25 3.70 9.25 -5.94
CA ALA A 25 3.07 9.55 -7.20
C ALA A 25 1.54 9.53 -7.09
N LEU A 26 0.97 8.57 -6.34
CA LEU A 26 -0.48 8.51 -6.11
C LEU A 26 -1.02 9.77 -5.43
N ALA A 27 -0.29 10.34 -4.46
CA ALA A 27 -0.67 11.59 -3.81
C ALA A 27 -0.74 12.78 -4.79
N THR A 28 0.16 12.81 -5.78
CA THR A 28 0.17 13.84 -6.84
C THR A 28 -0.87 13.57 -7.92
N LEU A 29 -1.12 12.31 -8.27
CA LEU A 29 -2.05 11.91 -9.33
C LEU A 29 -3.52 12.08 -8.92
N SER A 30 -3.87 11.91 -7.64
CA SER A 30 -5.25 12.05 -7.16
C SER A 30 -5.89 13.40 -7.50
N PRO A 31 -5.30 14.57 -7.14
CA PRO A 31 -5.89 15.86 -7.48
C PRO A 31 -5.90 16.13 -8.99
N ALA A 32 -4.91 15.64 -9.74
CA ALA A 32 -4.89 15.76 -11.19
C ALA A 32 -6.03 14.98 -11.86
N LEU A 33 -6.34 13.78 -11.34
CA LEU A 33 -7.45 12.96 -11.80
C LEU A 33 -8.80 13.59 -11.47
N GLU A 34 -8.96 14.16 -10.27
CA GLU A 34 -10.16 14.91 -9.87
C GLU A 34 -10.41 16.10 -10.79
N ALA A 35 -9.39 16.92 -11.05
CA ALA A 35 -9.50 18.05 -11.97
C ALA A 35 -9.84 17.59 -13.41
N ALA A 36 -9.27 16.48 -13.87
CA ALA A 36 -9.57 15.92 -15.18
C ALA A 36 -11.00 15.35 -15.28
N LEU A 37 -11.56 14.83 -14.19
CA LEU A 37 -12.95 14.40 -14.09
C LEU A 37 -13.91 15.59 -14.14
N GLU A 38 -13.60 16.69 -13.44
CA GLU A 38 -14.40 17.92 -13.47
C GLU A 38 -14.40 18.58 -14.86
N ALA A 39 -13.26 18.53 -15.56
CA ALA A 39 -13.13 19.06 -16.92
C ALA A 39 -13.72 18.12 -18.00
N LEU A 40 -14.30 16.99 -17.63
CA LEU A 40 -14.77 16.00 -18.59
C LEU A 40 -15.99 16.53 -19.37
N PRO A 41 -15.97 16.52 -20.72
CA PRO A 41 -17.10 16.99 -21.52
C PRO A 41 -18.40 16.22 -21.21
N THR A 42 -19.55 16.89 -21.27
CA THR A 42 -20.84 16.21 -21.08
C THR A 42 -21.21 15.31 -22.28
N ASP A 43 -20.73 15.65 -23.47
CA ASP A 43 -21.01 14.93 -24.72
C ASP A 43 -19.88 13.94 -25.06
N ASN A 44 -19.61 13.01 -24.15
CA ASN A 44 -18.65 11.95 -24.39
C ASN A 44 -19.30 10.76 -25.11
N PRO A 45 -18.66 10.20 -26.15
CA PRO A 45 -19.21 9.05 -26.85
C PRO A 45 -19.31 7.84 -25.90
N PRO A 46 -20.35 7.00 -26.01
CA PRO A 46 -20.55 5.85 -25.13
C PRO A 46 -19.34 4.91 -25.06
N THR A 47 -18.60 4.77 -26.17
CA THR A 47 -17.40 3.95 -26.24
C THR A 47 -16.24 4.50 -25.40
N ALA A 48 -16.09 5.83 -25.30
CA ALA A 48 -15.09 6.43 -24.42
C ALA A 48 -15.46 6.27 -22.95
N LEU A 49 -16.73 6.48 -22.59
CA LEU A 49 -17.22 6.24 -21.24
C LEU A 49 -17.04 4.78 -20.81
N ALA A 50 -17.27 3.82 -21.72
CA ALA A 50 -17.03 2.41 -21.45
C ALA A 50 -15.55 2.09 -21.15
N ARG A 51 -14.61 2.69 -21.90
CA ARG A 51 -13.17 2.56 -21.64
C ARG A 51 -12.77 3.19 -20.30
N LEU A 52 -13.28 4.38 -19.99
CA LEU A 52 -13.04 5.03 -18.69
C LEU A 52 -13.55 4.18 -17.53
N ARG A 53 -14.76 3.62 -17.66
CA ARG A 53 -15.33 2.72 -16.66
C ARG A 53 -14.46 1.48 -16.45
N GLN A 54 -14.01 0.85 -17.53
CA GLN A 54 -13.13 -0.32 -17.46
C GLN A 54 -11.80 -0.01 -16.75
N LYS A 55 -11.16 1.13 -17.08
CA LYS A 55 -9.93 1.58 -16.43
C LYS A 55 -10.15 1.88 -14.95
N ALA A 56 -11.26 2.53 -14.60
CA ALA A 56 -11.61 2.81 -13.21
C ALA A 56 -11.84 1.53 -12.39
N GLU A 57 -12.58 0.56 -12.94
CA GLU A 57 -12.81 -0.75 -12.30
C GLU A 57 -11.49 -1.50 -12.07
N ARG A 58 -10.61 -1.53 -13.08
CA ARG A 58 -9.25 -2.11 -12.96
C ARG A 58 -8.48 -1.47 -11.80
N ASN A 59 -8.44 -0.14 -11.75
CA ASN A 59 -7.67 0.58 -10.75
C ASN A 59 -8.25 0.37 -9.34
N ALA A 60 -9.57 0.38 -9.20
CA ALA A 60 -10.24 0.11 -7.93
C ALA A 60 -9.90 -1.29 -7.40
N ALA A 61 -9.95 -2.31 -8.26
CA ALA A 61 -9.58 -3.68 -7.89
C ALA A 61 -8.12 -3.78 -7.43
N CYS A 62 -7.19 -3.16 -8.16
CA CYS A 62 -5.77 -3.13 -7.80
C CYS A 62 -5.52 -2.40 -6.48
N ALA A 63 -6.10 -1.21 -6.29
CA ALA A 63 -5.94 -0.42 -5.07
C ALA A 63 -6.48 -1.17 -3.85
N GLN A 64 -7.64 -1.82 -3.96
CA GLN A 64 -8.20 -2.64 -2.89
C GLN A 64 -7.29 -3.83 -2.54
N ALA A 65 -6.74 -4.52 -3.55
CA ALA A 65 -5.82 -5.63 -3.35
C ALA A 65 -4.53 -5.16 -2.66
N ALA A 66 -3.91 -4.08 -3.15
CA ALA A 66 -2.72 -3.48 -2.55
C ALA A 66 -2.97 -3.08 -1.09
N GLY A 67 -4.08 -2.40 -0.82
CA GLY A 67 -4.46 -1.99 0.53
C GLY A 67 -4.72 -3.17 1.48
N ARG A 68 -5.20 -4.33 1.00
CA ARG A 68 -5.27 -5.56 1.81
C ARG A 68 -3.87 -6.10 2.10
N GLY A 69 -2.98 -6.12 1.12
CA GLY A 69 -1.59 -6.58 1.26
C GLY A 69 -0.80 -5.76 2.28
N VAL A 70 -0.86 -4.42 2.17
CA VAL A 70 -0.19 -3.51 3.11
C VAL A 70 -0.66 -3.74 4.55
N ARG A 71 -1.98 -3.83 4.77
CA ARG A 71 -2.54 -4.12 6.11
C ARG A 71 -2.09 -5.48 6.66
N ALA A 72 -2.00 -6.50 5.80
CA ALA A 72 -1.50 -7.81 6.21
C ALA A 72 -0.02 -7.77 6.60
N ALA A 73 0.81 -7.03 5.85
CA ALA A 73 2.21 -6.84 6.17
C ALA A 73 2.40 -6.10 7.50
N ILE A 74 1.63 -5.03 7.75
CA ILE A 74 1.66 -4.29 9.03
C ILE A 74 1.32 -5.23 10.19
N ARG A 75 0.21 -5.98 10.10
CA ARG A 75 -0.17 -6.97 11.12
C ARG A 75 0.95 -7.98 11.38
N ARG A 76 1.61 -8.46 10.32
CA ARG A 76 2.70 -9.42 10.44
C ARG A 76 3.90 -8.82 11.18
N LEU A 77 4.24 -7.56 10.94
CA LEU A 77 5.30 -6.87 11.65
C LEU A 77 4.97 -6.70 13.14
N ASP A 78 3.73 -6.34 13.46
CA ASP A 78 3.27 -6.19 14.84
C ASP A 78 3.36 -7.52 15.61
N GLU A 79 2.93 -8.63 15.00
CA GLU A 79 3.06 -9.98 15.59
C GLU A 79 4.52 -10.35 15.86
N VAL A 80 5.43 -10.06 14.92
CA VAL A 80 6.86 -10.34 15.08
C VAL A 80 7.44 -9.51 16.23
N GLN A 81 7.10 -8.22 16.33
CA GLN A 81 7.56 -7.36 17.42
C GLN A 81 7.04 -7.84 18.78
N GLN A 82 5.76 -8.21 18.87
CA GLN A 82 5.16 -8.74 20.10
C GLN A 82 5.86 -10.04 20.54
N ASN A 83 6.09 -10.98 19.62
CA ASN A 83 6.78 -12.24 19.91
C ASN A 83 8.25 -12.04 20.30
N ALA A 84 8.95 -11.10 19.67
CA ALA A 84 10.34 -10.76 20.01
C ALA A 84 10.45 -10.15 21.42
N SER A 85 9.47 -9.36 21.84
CA SER A 85 9.41 -8.78 23.20
C SER A 85 9.01 -9.79 24.29
N GLY A 86 8.60 -11.00 23.90
CA GLY A 86 7.98 -12.00 24.77
C GLY A 86 8.70 -13.34 24.84
N LEU A 87 9.98 -13.45 24.44
CA LEU A 87 10.74 -14.69 24.60
C LEU A 87 11.11 -14.90 26.08
N MET A 88 10.13 -15.33 26.87
CA MET A 88 10.30 -15.79 28.24
C MET A 88 10.95 -17.17 28.19
N THR A 89 12.27 -17.21 28.29
CA THR A 89 12.97 -18.45 28.61
C THR A 89 12.85 -18.69 30.11
N TYR A 90 12.29 -19.83 30.49
CA TYR A 90 12.47 -20.33 31.85
C TYR A 90 13.98 -20.55 32.06
N ASP A 91 14.52 -20.02 33.16
CA ASP A 91 15.83 -20.45 33.62
C ASP A 91 15.76 -21.90 34.13
N ALA A 92 16.91 -22.48 34.49
CA ALA A 92 16.99 -23.85 34.99
C ALA A 92 16.21 -24.09 36.30
N ASP A 93 15.81 -23.02 36.98
CA ASP A 93 15.06 -23.03 38.24
C ASP A 93 13.55 -22.77 38.04
N GLY A 94 13.09 -22.64 36.78
CA GLY A 94 11.69 -22.43 36.44
C GLY A 94 11.18 -20.99 36.64
N ASN A 95 12.08 -20.03 36.86
CA ASN A 95 11.73 -18.63 37.05
C ASN A 95 11.66 -17.85 35.72
N ARG A 96 10.69 -16.94 35.64
CA ARG A 96 10.45 -16.08 34.47
C ARG A 96 11.42 -14.89 34.49
N ALA A 97 12.64 -15.08 33.99
CA ALA A 97 13.57 -13.98 33.79
C ALA A 97 13.29 -13.27 32.46
N ARG A 98 12.82 -12.01 32.53
CA ARG A 98 12.75 -11.11 31.36
C ARG A 98 14.19 -10.75 30.96
N ARG A 99 14.80 -11.49 30.03
CA ARG A 99 16.16 -11.17 29.54
C ARG A 99 16.10 -10.01 28.55
N ASN A 100 16.34 -8.80 29.04
CA ASN A 100 16.72 -7.67 28.18
C ASN A 100 18.13 -7.94 27.63
N ALA A 101 18.23 -8.28 26.35
CA ALA A 101 19.44 -8.76 25.68
C ALA A 101 20.58 -7.73 25.50
N LEU A 102 20.56 -6.59 26.19
CA LEU A 102 21.53 -5.49 25.97
C LEU A 102 22.54 -5.27 27.11
N THR A 103 22.39 -5.90 28.28
CA THR A 103 23.18 -5.51 29.47
C THR A 103 24.26 -6.51 29.90
N GLU A 104 24.35 -7.71 29.33
CA GLU A 104 25.27 -8.75 29.84
C GLU A 104 26.66 -8.80 29.18
N LEU A 105 26.92 -8.05 28.10
CA LEU A 105 28.22 -8.09 27.42
C LEU A 105 29.33 -7.29 28.12
N THR A 106 29.05 -6.56 29.20
CA THR A 106 30.00 -5.65 29.86
C THR A 106 30.64 -6.18 31.14
N ARG A 107 30.36 -7.41 31.60
CA ARG A 107 30.80 -7.87 32.93
C ARG A 107 31.72 -9.10 32.94
N ARG A 108 32.52 -9.31 31.88
CA ARG A 108 33.56 -10.37 31.82
C ARG A 108 34.93 -9.84 31.42
N LEU A 109 35.40 -8.79 32.08
CA LEU A 109 36.82 -8.44 32.22
C LEU A 109 37.11 -8.24 33.70
#